data_AF-Q1QP23-F1
#
_entry.id   AF-Q1QP23-F1
#
_cell.length_a   1.000
_cell.length_b   1.000
_cell.length_c   1.000
_cell.angle_alpha   90.00
_cell.angle_beta   90.00
_cell.angle_gamma   90.00
#
_symmetry.space_group_name_H-M   'P 1'
#
loop_
_entity.id
_entity.type
_entity.pdbx_description
1 polymer ?
#
loop_
_entity_poly.entity_id
_entity_poly.type
_entity_poly.pdbx_seq_one_letter_code
_entity_poly.pdbx_strand_id
1 'polypeptide(L)'
;MPHPLSNDLRERVVAYVEAGNSCHGAAARFGTSVSFAVKLMRRWRETGRVDPRPRGGFRHGKLGQHRDFILATVAAESDITMPELAEKLAKAKGVKADPSNLSKFLIACGLSFKKNSAGQRTRQA
;
A
#
# COMPACT_ATOMS: atom_id res chain seq x y z
N MET A 1 7.53 7.42 14.98
CA MET A 1 6.11 7.38 14.59
C MET A 1 5.32 6.69 15.71
N PRO A 2 4.25 7.28 16.25
CA PRO A 2 3.45 6.64 17.28
C PRO A 2 2.83 5.33 16.78
N HIS A 3 2.84 4.30 17.62
CA HIS A 3 2.24 3.00 17.34
C HIS A 3 0.77 2.99 17.79
N PRO A 4 -0.16 2.38 17.03
CA PRO A 4 -1.49 2.14 17.54
C PRO A 4 -1.42 1.24 18.78
N LEU A 5 -2.31 1.50 19.74
CA LEU A 5 -2.55 0.59 20.86
C LEU A 5 -2.94 -0.80 20.36
N SER A 6 -2.61 -1.83 21.16
CA SER A 6 -2.82 -3.25 20.82
C SER A 6 -4.28 -3.57 20.51
N ASN A 7 -4.49 -4.60 19.68
CA ASN A 7 -5.83 -5.07 19.34
C ASN A 7 -6.57 -5.61 20.57
N ASP A 8 -5.91 -6.36 21.45
CA ASP A 8 -6.50 -6.83 22.70
C ASP A 8 -7.05 -5.67 23.55
N LEU A 9 -6.31 -4.57 23.70
CA LEU A 9 -6.82 -3.39 24.43
C LEU A 9 -8.04 -2.77 23.74
N ARG A 10 -8.03 -2.72 22.40
CA ARG A 10 -9.14 -2.18 21.61
C ARG A 10 -10.39 -3.06 21.76
N GLU A 11 -10.24 -4.38 21.72
CA GLU A 11 -11.33 -5.35 21.90
C GLU A 11 -11.97 -5.19 23.27
N ARG A 12 -11.17 -5.09 24.34
CA ARG A 12 -11.68 -4.88 25.70
C ARG A 12 -12.44 -3.56 25.84
N VAL A 13 -11.94 -2.48 25.22
CA VAL A 13 -12.63 -1.18 25.23
C VAL A 13 -13.96 -1.27 24.49
N VAL A 14 -14.00 -1.94 23.34
CA VAL A 14 -15.25 -2.14 22.58
C VAL A 14 -16.25 -2.96 23.38
N ALA A 15 -15.84 -4.13 23.90
CA ALA A 15 -16.69 -5.00 24.68
C ALA A 15 -17.28 -4.29 25.92
N TYR A 16 -16.47 -3.46 26.59
CA TYR A 16 -16.92 -2.69 27.74
C TYR A 16 -18.01 -1.66 27.39
N VAL A 17 -17.88 -0.99 26.24
CA VAL A 17 -18.88 -0.01 25.78
C VAL A 17 -20.13 -0.71 25.23
N GLU A 18 -19.99 -1.84 24.54
CA GLU A 18 -21.14 -2.65 24.08
C GLU A 18 -21.94 -3.24 25.25
N ALA A 19 -21.30 -3.50 26.38
CA ALA A 19 -21.97 -3.86 27.64
C ALA A 19 -22.77 -2.70 28.28
N GLY A 20 -22.92 -1.56 27.61
CA GLY A 20 -23.76 -0.43 28.04
C GLY A 20 -23.02 0.71 28.74
N ASN A 21 -21.69 0.63 28.88
CA ASN A 21 -20.90 1.68 29.54
C ASN A 21 -20.54 2.83 28.59
N SER A 22 -20.26 4.00 29.16
CA SER A 22 -19.86 5.17 28.37
C SER A 22 -18.40 5.09 27.90
N CYS A 23 -18.08 5.76 26.79
CA CYS A 23 -16.70 5.88 26.30
C CYS A 23 -15.77 6.57 27.32
N HIS A 24 -16.31 7.50 28.13
CA HIS A 24 -15.58 8.14 29.22
C HIS A 24 -15.24 7.13 30.32
N GLY A 25 -16.20 6.28 30.69
CA GLY A 25 -15.97 5.18 31.64
C GLY A 25 -14.93 4.17 31.13
N ALA A 26 -14.96 3.85 29.83
CA ALA A 26 -13.96 2.99 29.22
C ALA A 26 -12.54 3.61 29.30
N ALA A 27 -12.42 4.90 28.98
CA ALA A 27 -11.15 5.62 29.04
C ALA A 27 -10.55 5.61 30.46
N ALA A 28 -11.35 5.91 31.47
CA ALA A 28 -10.95 5.84 32.87
C ALA A 28 -10.56 4.42 33.30
N ARG A 29 -11.33 3.39 32.94
CA ARG A 29 -11.08 2.00 33.33
C ARG A 29 -9.79 1.43 32.72
N PHE A 30 -9.50 1.76 31.47
CA PHE A 30 -8.38 1.20 30.73
C PHE A 30 -7.15 2.13 30.65
N GLY A 31 -7.18 3.28 31.33
CA GLY A 31 -6.07 4.24 31.32
C GLY A 31 -5.77 4.82 29.93
N THR A 32 -6.81 5.00 29.10
CA THR A 32 -6.67 5.53 27.74
C THR A 32 -7.28 6.92 27.63
N SER A 33 -7.00 7.65 26.55
CA SER A 33 -7.68 8.93 26.30
C SER A 33 -9.14 8.72 25.88
N VAL A 34 -10.03 9.60 26.33
CA VAL A 34 -11.44 9.62 25.90
C VAL A 34 -11.56 9.68 24.38
N SER A 35 -10.74 10.51 23.74
CA SER A 35 -10.67 10.65 22.28
C SER A 35 -10.34 9.33 21.58
N PHE A 36 -9.49 8.48 22.18
CA PHE A 36 -9.20 7.15 21.64
C PHE A 36 -10.43 6.24 21.70
N ALA A 37 -11.09 6.14 22.86
CA ALA A 37 -12.29 5.32 23.03
C ALA A 37 -13.42 5.74 22.08
N VAL A 38 -13.67 7.05 21.95
CA VAL A 38 -14.69 7.60 21.04
C VAL A 38 -14.37 7.27 19.57
N LYS A 39 -13.12 7.50 19.12
CA LYS A 39 -12.70 7.20 17.74
C LYS A 39 -12.76 5.70 17.44
N LEU A 40 -12.39 4.87 18.41
CA LEU A 40 -12.47 3.42 18.29
C LEU A 40 -13.92 2.96 18.14
N MET A 41 -14.83 3.41 19.02
CA MET A 41 -16.25 3.06 18.96
C MET A 41 -16.93 3.56 17.70
N ARG A 42 -16.59 4.77 17.22
CA ARG A 42 -17.07 5.26 15.93
C ARG A 42 -16.70 4.29 14.81
N ARG A 43 -15.43 3.88 14.74
CA ARG A 43 -14.97 2.95 13.71
C ARG A 43 -15.60 1.56 13.85
N TRP A 44 -15.75 1.07 15.08
CA TRP A 44 -16.43 -0.19 15.35
C TRP A 44 -17.86 -0.16 14.80
N ARG A 45 -18.62 0.92 15.04
CA ARG A 45 -19.97 1.09 14.48
C ARG A 45 -20.00 1.20 12.95
N GLU A 46 -18.99 1.82 12.34
CA GLU A 46 -18.90 1.98 10.88
C GLU A 46 -18.47 0.70 10.15
N THR A 47 -17.60 -0.13 10.75
CA THR A 47 -16.89 -1.21 10.04
C THR A 47 -16.89 -2.57 10.73
N GLY A 48 -17.29 -2.64 12.01
CA GLY A 48 -17.22 -3.85 12.83
C GLY A 48 -15.80 -4.36 13.08
N ARG A 49 -14.77 -3.50 12.94
CA ARG A 49 -13.36 -3.89 13.11
C ARG A 49 -12.66 -3.05 14.18
N VAL A 50 -11.91 -3.75 15.02
CA VAL A 50 -11.02 -3.16 16.04
C VAL A 50 -9.63 -2.80 15.50
N ASP A 51 -9.21 -3.48 14.43
CA ASP A 51 -7.86 -3.32 13.84
C ASP A 51 -7.54 -1.85 13.55
N PRO A 52 -6.31 -1.37 13.74
CA PRO A 52 -5.91 -0.05 13.27
C PRO A 52 -6.07 0.09 11.75
N ARG A 53 -6.15 1.33 11.24
CA ARG A 53 -6.11 1.52 9.78
C ARG A 53 -4.70 1.12 9.33
N PRO A 54 -4.56 0.53 8.13
CA PRO A 54 -3.24 0.30 7.55
C PRO A 54 -2.41 1.58 7.65
N ARG A 55 -1.25 1.49 8.31
CA ARG A 55 -0.36 2.64 8.46
C ARG A 55 0.44 2.79 7.19
N GLY A 56 0.21 3.91 6.51
CA GLY A 56 0.80 4.12 5.21
C GLY A 56 0.28 3.13 4.17
N GLY A 57 0.85 3.22 2.98
CA GLY A 57 0.49 2.43 1.83
C GLY A 57 1.23 3.00 0.63
N PHE A 58 1.59 2.12 -0.29
CA PHE A 58 2.15 2.53 -1.57
C PHE A 58 1.07 3.33 -2.29
N ARG A 59 1.21 4.66 -2.37
CA ARG A 59 0.39 5.44 -3.31
C ARG A 59 0.68 4.84 -4.68
N HIS A 60 -0.33 4.26 -5.33
CA HIS A 60 -0.18 3.71 -6.68
C HIS A 60 0.51 4.77 -7.53
N GLY A 61 1.75 4.50 -7.94
CA GLY A 61 2.51 5.42 -8.77
C GLY A 61 1.76 5.66 -10.09
N LYS A 62 2.04 6.77 -10.77
CA LYS A 62 1.43 7.12 -12.07
C LYS A 62 1.51 5.99 -13.12
N LEU A 63 2.44 5.06 -12.93
CA LEU A 63 2.69 3.91 -13.79
C LEU A 63 1.65 2.79 -13.66
N GLY A 64 0.93 2.70 -12.54
CA GLY A 64 -0.04 1.61 -12.31
C GLY A 64 -1.16 1.55 -13.35
N GLN A 65 -1.66 2.72 -13.77
CA GLN A 65 -2.70 2.81 -14.80
C GLN A 65 -2.20 2.43 -16.21
N HIS A 66 -0.88 2.45 -16.42
CA HIS A 66 -0.26 2.13 -17.71
C HIS A 66 0.48 0.79 -17.69
N ARG A 67 0.20 -0.05 -16.70
CA ARG A 67 0.84 -1.36 -16.51
C ARG A 67 0.85 -2.18 -17.79
N ASP A 68 -0.31 -2.35 -18.40
CA ASP A 68 -0.45 -3.23 -19.57
C ASP A 68 0.34 -2.71 -20.77
N PHE A 69 0.35 -1.40 -20.98
CA PHE A 69 1.16 -0.76 -22.03
C PHE A 69 2.67 -0.96 -21.79
N ILE A 70 3.13 -0.76 -20.55
CA ILE A 70 4.54 -0.93 -20.19
C ILE A 70 4.97 -2.39 -20.40
N LEU A 71 4.15 -3.35 -19.93
CA LEU A 71 4.45 -4.77 -20.08
C LEU A 71 4.41 -5.24 -21.53
N ALA A 72 3.46 -4.76 -22.33
CA ALA A 72 3.38 -5.07 -23.76
C ALA A 72 4.59 -4.53 -24.54
N THR A 73 5.00 -3.29 -24.25
CA THR A 73 6.16 -2.66 -24.89
C THR A 73 7.45 -3.43 -24.58
N VAL A 74 7.62 -3.84 -23.32
CA VAL A 74 8.74 -4.66 -22.87
C VAL A 74 8.72 -6.08 -23.45
N ALA A 75 7.53 -6.65 -23.66
CA ALA A 75 7.40 -7.98 -24.25
C ALA A 75 7.69 -7.98 -25.75
N ALA A 76 7.33 -6.90 -26.45
CA ALA A 76 7.62 -6.72 -27.87
C ALA A 76 9.11 -6.43 -28.13
N GLU A 77 9.76 -5.66 -27.24
CA GLU A 77 11.17 -5.31 -27.33
C GLU A 77 11.88 -5.62 -26.01
N SER A 78 12.48 -6.82 -25.91
CA SER A 78 13.12 -7.29 -24.67
C SER A 78 14.29 -6.41 -24.22
N ASP A 79 15.00 -5.83 -25.20
CA ASP A 79 16.25 -5.07 -25.02
C ASP A 79 16.02 -3.56 -24.91
N ILE A 80 14.77 -3.11 -24.81
CA ILE A 80 14.45 -1.69 -24.64
C ILE A 80 15.09 -1.16 -23.35
N THR A 81 15.83 -0.06 -23.48
CA THR A 81 16.45 0.61 -22.34
C THR A 81 15.40 1.38 -21.52
N MET A 82 15.67 1.62 -20.23
CA MET A 82 14.73 2.37 -19.37
C MET A 82 14.47 3.81 -19.85
N PRO A 83 15.46 4.57 -20.37
CA PRO A 83 15.22 5.89 -20.96
C PRO A 83 14.31 5.83 -22.19
N GLU A 84 14.52 4.89 -23.11
CA GLU A 84 13.68 4.71 -24.29
C GLU A 84 12.23 4.34 -23.90
N LEU A 85 12.08 3.48 -22.89
CA LEU A 85 10.77 3.14 -22.34
C LEU A 85 10.07 4.37 -21.73
N ALA A 86 10.83 5.25 -21.06
CA ALA A 86 10.30 6.51 -20.53
C ALA A 86 9.82 7.45 -21.65
N GLU A 87 10.58 7.54 -22.74
CA GLU A 87 10.18 8.33 -23.91
C GLU A 87 8.93 7.77 -24.61
N LYS A 88 8.87 6.45 -24.82
CA LYS A 88 7.69 5.80 -25.41
C LYS A 88 6.45 6.00 -24.53
N LEU A 89 6.60 5.91 -23.21
CA LEU A 89 5.52 6.19 -22.26
C LEU A 89 5.06 7.65 -22.32
N ALA A 90 6.01 8.60 -22.40
CA ALA A 90 5.70 10.02 -22.53
C ALA A 90 4.97 10.33 -23.86
N LYS A 91 5.41 9.74 -24.97
CA LYS A 91 4.79 9.92 -26.30
C LYS A 91 3.40 9.31 -26.40
N ALA A 92 3.22 8.09 -25.90
CA ALA A 92 1.96 7.36 -26.05
C ALA A 92 0.89 7.71 -25.02
N LYS A 93 1.29 8.06 -23.79
CA LYS A 93 0.37 8.25 -22.64
C LYS A 93 0.53 9.61 -21.96
N GLY A 94 1.48 10.46 -22.38
CA GLY A 94 1.71 11.77 -21.77
C GLY A 94 2.33 11.71 -20.37
N VAL A 95 2.77 10.53 -19.91
CA VAL A 95 3.30 10.34 -18.55
C VAL A 95 4.82 10.36 -18.55
N LYS A 96 5.39 11.38 -17.88
CA LYS A 96 6.82 11.43 -17.57
C LYS A 96 7.12 10.52 -16.39
N ALA A 97 8.00 9.55 -16.60
CA ALA A 97 8.50 8.65 -15.56
C ALA A 97 10.02 8.68 -15.54
N ASP A 98 10.59 8.70 -14.34
CA ASP A 98 12.03 8.54 -14.16
C ASP A 98 12.45 7.09 -14.49
N PRO A 99 13.57 6.86 -15.19
CA PRO A 99 14.07 5.52 -15.51
C PRO A 99 14.19 4.60 -14.27
N SER A 100 14.57 5.14 -13.10
CA SER A 100 14.67 4.37 -11.87
C SER A 100 13.31 3.90 -11.35
N ASN A 101 12.25 4.68 -11.56
CA ASN A 101 10.89 4.31 -11.19
C ASN A 101 10.33 3.23 -12.12
N LEU A 102 10.67 3.27 -13.41
CA LEU A 102 10.32 2.20 -14.36
C LEU A 102 10.98 0.88 -13.97
N SER A 103 12.26 0.90 -13.61
CA SER A 103 12.97 -0.29 -13.13
C SER A 103 12.31 -0.89 -11.89
N LYS A 104 12.03 -0.07 -10.85
CA LYS A 104 11.31 -0.51 -9.65
C LYS A 104 9.91 -1.06 -9.97
N PHE A 105 9.20 -0.43 -10.90
CA PHE A 105 7.88 -0.87 -11.33
C PHE A 105 7.91 -2.23 -12.02
N LEU A 106 8.88 -2.47 -12.91
CA LEU A 106 9.07 -3.76 -13.57
C LEU A 106 9.43 -4.86 -12.57
N ILE A 107 10.31 -4.58 -11.61
CA ILE A 107 10.65 -5.50 -10.52
C ILE A 107 9.41 -5.83 -9.69
N ALA A 108 8.61 -4.83 -9.33
CA ALA A 108 7.34 -5.03 -8.61
C ALA A 108 6.31 -5.83 -9.43
N CYS A 109 6.40 -5.83 -10.77
CA CYS A 109 5.60 -6.67 -11.66
C CYS A 109 6.20 -8.08 -11.85
N GLY A 110 7.28 -8.43 -11.14
CA GLY A 110 7.94 -9.73 -11.21
C GLY A 110 8.96 -9.86 -12.34
N LEU A 111 9.26 -8.80 -13.09
CA LEU A 111 10.29 -8.81 -14.13
C LEU A 111 11.63 -8.36 -13.56
N SER A 112 12.57 -9.30 -13.42
CA SER A 112 13.95 -9.00 -13.06
C SER A 112 14.91 -9.38 -14.18
N PHE A 113 15.99 -8.61 -14.34
CA PHE A 113 17.07 -8.95 -15.27
C PHE A 113 18.10 -9.79 -14.52
N LYS A 114 18.33 -11.02 -14.96
CA LYS A 114 19.39 -11.85 -14.39
C LYS A 114 20.69 -11.56 -15.15
N LYS A 115 21.81 -11.40 -14.44
CA LYS A 115 23.14 -11.25 -15.06
C LYS A 115 23.59 -12.61 -15.63
N ASN A 116 23.10 -12.92 -16.82
CA ASN A 116 23.52 -14.07 -17.61
C ASN A 116 24.12 -13.55 -18.92
N SER A 117 24.98 -14.33 -19.57
CA SER A 117 25.58 -13.98 -20.88
C SER A 117 24.55 -13.62 -21.95
N ALA A 118 23.33 -14.18 -21.85
CA ALA A 118 22.24 -13.90 -22.77
C ALA A 118 21.44 -12.62 -22.46
N GLY A 119 21.65 -11.97 -21.32
CA GLY A 119 20.90 -10.76 -20.95
C GLY A 119 19.37 -10.95 -20.89
N GLN A 120 18.89 -12.12 -20.50
CA GLN A 120 17.46 -12.42 -20.53
C GLN A 120 16.73 -12.08 -19.22
N ARG A 121 15.50 -11.56 -19.35
CA ARG A 121 14.62 -11.30 -18.20
C ARG A 121 14.05 -12.60 -17.66
N THR A 122 14.09 -12.76 -16.35
CA THR A 122 13.45 -13.88 -15.64
C THR A 122 12.21 -13.35 -14.92
N ARG A 123 11.06 -14.03 -15.07
CA ARG A 123 9.92 -13.80 -14.18
C ARG A 123 10.25 -14.39 -12.82
N GLN A 124 10.22 -13.60 -11.76
CA GLN A 124 10.10 -14.18 -10.42
C GLN A 124 8.69 -14.75 -10.30
N ALA A 125 8.63 -16.04 -9.94
CA ALA A 125 7.40 -16.80 -9.75
C ALA A 125 6.58 -16.25 -8.58
#